data_AF-A0A2V8I8U3-F1
#
_entry.id   AF-A0A2V8I8U3-F1
#
_cell.length_a   1.000
_cell.length_b   1.000
_cell.length_c   1.000
_cell.angle_alpha   90.00
_cell.angle_beta   90.00
_cell.angle_gamma   90.00
#
_symmetry.space_group_name_H-M   'P 1'
#
loop_
_entity.id
_entity.type
_entity.pdbx_description
1 polymer ?
#
loop_
_entity_poly.entity_id
_entity_poly.type
_entity_poly.pdbx_seq_one_letter_code
_entity_poly.pdbx_strand_id
1 'polypeptide(L)' 'MTDQSGKTTQWVCEMASLTSMIADGMTKDSLKMGDEITVVSFPSKITGSTEALIKKITKADGTVVVDNSRVPNLRQP' A
#
# COMPACT_ATOMS: atom_id res chain seq x y z
N MET A 1 -2.86 -11.86 -3.99
CA MET A 1 -3.97 -12.07 -3.03
C MET A 1 -4.93 -13.08 -3.64
N THR A 2 -5.40 -14.04 -2.87
CA THR A 2 -6.39 -15.02 -3.35
C THR A 2 -7.80 -14.49 -3.08
N ASP A 3 -8.66 -14.52 -4.08
CA ASP A 3 -10.07 -14.14 -3.93
C ASP A 3 -10.91 -15.29 -3.33
N GLN A 4 -12.21 -15.03 -3.14
CA GLN A 4 -13.15 -16.02 -2.58
C GLN A 4 -13.30 -17.27 -3.45
N SER A 5 -12.92 -17.21 -4.73
CA SER A 5 -12.94 -18.36 -5.66
C SER A 5 -11.67 -19.19 -5.61
N GLY A 6 -10.68 -18.81 -4.80
CA GLY A 6 -9.37 -19.48 -4.77
C GLY A 6 -8.42 -18.99 -5.88
N LYS A 7 -8.82 -18.00 -6.68
CA LYS A 7 -7.97 -17.45 -7.74
C LYS A 7 -7.01 -16.43 -7.16
N THR A 8 -5.73 -16.60 -7.45
CA THR A 8 -4.70 -15.62 -7.13
C THR A 8 -4.71 -14.47 -8.13
N THR A 9 -4.90 -13.26 -7.62
CA THR A 9 -4.77 -12.02 -8.39
C THR A 9 -3.46 -11.33 -8.01
N GLN A 10 -2.68 -10.98 -9.02
CA GLN A 10 -1.51 -10.09 -8.88
C GLN A 10 -1.99 -8.64 -8.95
N TRP A 11 -1.45 -7.82 -8.07
CA TRP A 11 -1.75 -6.40 -8.00
C TRP A 11 -0.47 -5.60 -8.23
N VAL A 12 -0.60 -4.49 -8.93
CA VAL A 12 0.45 -3.48 -9.05
C VAL A 12 0.01 -2.30 -8.21
N CYS A 13 0.84 -1.93 -7.24
CA CYS A 13 0.50 -0.87 -6.32
C CYS A 13 1.59 0.20 -6.32
N GLU A 14 1.17 1.46 -6.39
CA GLU A 14 2.06 2.60 -6.27
C GLU A 14 1.94 3.22 -4.89
N MET A 15 3.00 3.89 -4.44
CA MET A 15 3.01 4.69 -3.21
C MET A 15 3.47 6.11 -3.52
N ALA A 16 3.36 7.01 -2.55
CA ALA A 16 3.90 8.35 -2.67
C ALA A 16 5.42 8.34 -2.92
N SER A 17 5.99 9.51 -3.23
CA SER A 17 7.43 9.63 -3.48
C SER A 17 8.26 9.08 -2.31
N LEU A 18 9.40 8.47 -2.63
CA LEU A 18 10.33 7.91 -1.66
C LEU A 18 10.72 8.92 -0.56
N THR A 19 10.91 10.19 -0.93
CA THR A 19 11.24 11.27 0.00
C THR A 19 10.17 11.49 1.06
N SER A 20 8.90 11.46 0.67
CA SER A 20 7.77 11.60 1.61
C SER A 20 7.68 10.37 2.51
N MET A 21 7.91 9.18 1.97
CA MET A 21 7.84 7.94 2.76
C MET A 21 8.96 7.86 3.80
N ILE A 22 10.17 8.30 3.45
CA ILE A 22 11.26 8.41 4.42
C ILE A 22 10.94 9.45 5.49
N ALA A 23 10.35 10.60 5.12
CA ALA A 23 9.91 11.61 6.09
C ALA A 23 8.85 11.09 7.06
N ASP A 24 8.00 10.17 6.61
CA ASP A 24 6.98 9.49 7.44
C ASP A 24 7.54 8.29 8.24
N GLY A 25 8.86 8.07 8.21
CA GLY A 25 9.54 7.06 9.02
C GLY A 25 9.85 5.74 8.32
N MET A 26 9.58 5.62 7.02
CA MET A 26 9.96 4.44 6.25
C MET A 26 11.48 4.36 6.11
N THR A 27 12.05 3.26 6.58
CA THR A 27 13.45 2.87 6.37
C THR A 27 13.56 1.72 5.38
N LYS A 28 14.79 1.41 4.92
CA LYS A 28 15.11 0.21 4.12
C LYS A 28 14.75 -1.12 4.81
N ASP A 29 14.52 -1.08 6.13
CA ASP A 29 14.23 -2.26 6.95
C ASP A 29 12.74 -2.39 7.28
N SER A 30 11.90 -1.47 6.81
CA SER A 30 10.46 -1.45 7.11
C SER A 30 9.70 -2.61 6.49
N LEU A 31 10.17 -3.19 5.39
CA LEU A 31 9.58 -4.36 4.75
C LEU A 31 10.68 -5.36 4.38
N LYS A 32 10.43 -6.64 4.63
CA LYS A 32 11.31 -7.75 4.28
C LYS A 32 10.53 -8.85 3.57
N MET A 33 11.23 -9.69 2.82
CA MET A 33 10.62 -10.89 2.25
C MET A 33 10.08 -11.78 3.39
N GLY A 34 8.87 -12.29 3.21
CA GLY A 34 8.17 -13.07 4.22
C GLY A 34 7.29 -12.25 5.17
N ASP A 35 7.38 -10.92 5.16
CA ASP A 35 6.44 -10.10 5.92
C ASP A 35 5.01 -10.30 5.41
N GLU A 36 4.12 -10.72 6.31
CA GLU A 36 2.69 -10.63 6.07
C GLU A 36 2.22 -9.19 6.31
N ILE A 37 1.59 -8.61 5.30
CA ILE A 37 1.12 -7.23 5.33
C ILE A 37 -0.34 -7.12 4.93
N THR A 38 -1.02 -6.15 5.54
CA THR A 38 -2.31 -5.64 5.06
C THR A 38 -2.08 -4.30 4.38
N VAL A 39 -2.63 -4.16 3.17
CA VAL A 39 -2.59 -2.92 2.40
C VAL A 39 -4.00 -2.36 2.29
N VAL A 40 -4.18 -1.10 2.69
CA VAL A 40 -5.36 -0.31 2.37
C VAL A 40 -5.01 0.58 1.18
N SER A 41 -5.78 0.51 0.11
CA SER A 41 -5.50 1.20 -1.14
C SER A 41 -6.74 1.83 -1.76
N PHE A 42 -6.50 2.77 -2.68
CA PHE A 42 -7.51 3.28 -3.60
C PHE A 42 -7.34 2.56 -4.95
N PRO A 43 -8.24 1.63 -5.31
CA PRO A 43 -8.14 0.94 -6.59
C PRO A 43 -8.41 1.89 -7.76
N SER A 44 -7.85 1.55 -8.93
CA SER A 44 -8.17 2.22 -10.18
C SER A 44 -9.68 2.20 -10.43
N LYS A 45 -10.20 3.28 -11.03
CA LYS A 45 -11.61 3.38 -11.46
C LYS A 45 -11.88 2.60 -12.74
N ILE A 46 -10.84 2.11 -13.43
CA ILE A 46 -10.98 1.29 -14.63
C ILE A 46 -11.43 -0.12 -14.21
N THR A 47 -12.60 -0.53 -14.69
CA THR A 47 -13.17 -1.85 -14.41
C THR A 47 -12.18 -2.96 -14.77
N GLY A 48 -11.91 -3.85 -13.83
CA GLY A 48 -11.03 -5.01 -14.01
C GLY A 48 -9.54 -4.70 -13.89
N SER A 49 -9.14 -3.45 -13.67
CA SER A 49 -7.74 -3.12 -13.36
C SER A 49 -7.33 -3.68 -12.00
N THR A 50 -6.06 -4.06 -11.90
CA THR A 50 -5.41 -4.53 -10.66
C THR A 50 -4.37 -3.51 -10.17
N GLU A 51 -4.53 -2.26 -10.59
CA GLU A 51 -3.70 -1.14 -10.17
C GLU A 51 -4.35 -0.40 -9.00
N ALA A 52 -3.55 0.00 -8.02
CA ALA A 52 -4.04 0.76 -6.88
C ALA A 52 -2.99 1.71 -6.30
N LEU A 53 -3.45 2.82 -5.70
CA LEU A 53 -2.61 3.70 -4.91
C LEU A 53 -2.66 3.31 -3.43
N ILE A 54 -1.50 3.07 -2.82
CA ILE A 54 -1.38 2.68 -1.41
C ILE A 54 -1.69 3.87 -0.50
N LYS A 55 -2.66 3.65 0.39
CA LYS A 55 -2.98 4.57 1.49
C LYS A 55 -2.25 4.19 2.78
N LYS A 56 -2.21 2.89 3.11
CA LYS A 56 -1.61 2.41 4.35
C LYS A 56 -1.07 1.00 4.20
N ILE A 57 0.07 0.73 4.82
CA ILE A 57 0.62 -0.62 4.98
C ILE A 57 0.78 -0.90 6.47
N THR A 58 0.27 -2.04 6.92
CA THR A 58 0.43 -2.52 8.30
C THR A 58 0.92 -3.96 8.28
N LYS A 59 1.90 -4.29 9.12
CA LYS A 59 2.37 -5.66 9.32
C LYS A 59 1.40 -6.45 10.19
N ALA A 60 1.51 -7.77 10.20
CA ALA A 60 0.70 -8.65 11.05
C ALA A 60 0.80 -8.33 12.56
N ASP A 61 1.93 -7.80 13.03
CA ASP A 61 2.14 -7.38 14.43
C ASP A 61 1.51 -6.01 14.77
N GLY A 62 0.87 -5.35 13.79
CA GLY A 62 0.26 -4.02 13.95
C GLY A 62 1.20 -2.85 13.65
N THR A 63 2.47 -3.09 13.32
CA THR A 63 3.42 -2.03 12.94
C THR A 63 2.94 -1.33 11.66
N VAL A 64 2.80 -0.01 11.74
CA VAL A 64 2.44 0.83 10.58
C VAL A 64 3.71 1.21 9.83
N VAL A 65 3.81 0.79 8.57
CA VAL A 65 4.98 1.06 7.71
C VAL A 65 4.83 2.37 6.94
N VAL A 66 3.63 2.63 6.42
CA VAL A 66 3.25 3.85 5.70
C VAL A 66 1.82 4.18 6.10
N ASP A 67 1.51 5.46 6.32
CA ASP A 67 0.14 5.94 6.54
C ASP A 67 -0.08 7.32 5.91
N ASN A 68 -0.44 7.31 4.62
CA ASN A 68 -0.74 8.51 3.84
C ASN A 68 -2.05 9.20 4.24
N SER A 69 -2.80 8.67 5.23
CA SER A 69 -3.98 9.36 5.74
C SER A 69 -3.66 10.60 6.57
N ARG A 70 -2.41 10.73 7.01
CA ARG A 70 -1.94 11.84 7.85
C ARG A 70 -1.60 13.10 7.05
N VAL A 71 -1.44 12.99 5.74
CA VAL A 71 -1.10 14.10 4.85
C VAL A 71 -2.40 14.79 4.40
N PRO A 72 -2.68 16.04 4.81
CA PRO A 72 -3.89 16.73 4.39
C PRO A 72 -3.87 16.94 2.87
N ASN A 73 -4.79 16.30 2.15
CA ASN A 73 -5.12 16.52 0.73
C ASN A 73 -3.90 16.69 -0.21
N LEU A 74 -3.24 15.58 -0.54
CA LEU A 74 -2.72 15.44 -1.90
C LEU A 74 -3.93 15.31 -2.82
N ARG A 75 -4.38 16.43 -3.41
CA ARG A 75 -5.26 16.36 -4.57
C ARG A 75 -4.54 15.50 -5.60
N GLN A 76 -5.09 14.33 -5.89
CA GLN A 76 -4.70 13.60 -7.10
C GLN A 76 -4.96 14.54 -8.29
N PRO A 77 -3.99 14.73 -9.20
CA PRO A 77 -4.23 15.50 -10.42
C PRO A 77 -5.38 14.90 -11.24
#